data_AF-A0A9X9FRX7-F1
#
_entry.id   AF-A0A9X9FRX7-F1
#
_cell.length_a   1.000
_cell.length_b   1.000
_cell.length_c   1.000
_cell.angle_alpha   90.00
_cell.angle_beta   90.00
_cell.angle_gamma   90.00
#
_symmetry.space_group_name_H-M   'P 1'
#
loop_
_entity.id
_entity.type
_entity.pdbx_description
1 polymer ?
#
loop_
_entity_poly.entity_id
_entity_poly.type
_entity_poly.pdbx_seq_one_letter_code
_entity_poly.pdbx_strand_id
1 'polypeptide(L)'
;MATKFRLSSLIPVGLIVERSDEDNGVIIVSARAAADQRSCPLCNQMSDRVHSRYVRIVADLPCGGTKVQLRLTARRFICEMTLCRRRIFVERFGELIVPERSRRTARLDTIVHHLGLALGGRPAAAIAKRLMIPVSNDTLIRAVRRKSMVPDDALNAVGIDDWAFRRNHRYGTVVCDLEKRRIVKLLPDREIATVSTFLAQHPEIAIVSRDRGGVPTMNRYNIAERRTIAR
;
A
#
# COMPACT_ATOMS: atom_id res chain seq x y z
N MET A 1 22.09 15.96 31.39
CA MET A 1 22.71 14.77 30.74
C MET A 1 22.34 14.79 29.27
N ALA A 2 23.31 14.99 28.36
CA ALA A 2 23.03 14.93 26.93
C ALA A 2 22.74 13.48 26.54
N THR A 3 21.51 13.19 26.14
CA THR A 3 21.12 11.88 25.61
C THR A 3 21.94 11.63 24.35
N LYS A 4 22.96 10.76 24.42
CA LYS A 4 23.74 10.37 23.24
C LYS A 4 22.80 9.67 22.27
N PHE A 5 22.45 10.36 21.18
CA PHE A 5 21.71 9.79 20.07
C PHE A 5 22.51 8.64 19.47
N ARG A 6 21.99 7.41 19.55
CA ARG A 6 22.63 6.23 18.98
C ARG A 6 21.88 5.80 17.74
N LEU A 7 22.60 5.36 16.71
CA LEU A 7 21.99 4.86 15.48
C LEU A 7 21.00 3.71 15.74
N SER A 8 21.26 2.89 16.77
CA SER A 8 20.35 1.82 17.21
C SER A 8 18.97 2.33 17.62
N SER A 9 18.85 3.57 18.10
CA SER A 9 17.57 4.20 18.43
C SER A 9 16.73 4.55 17.20
N LEU A 10 17.35 4.61 16.01
CA LEU A 10 16.66 4.89 14.76
C LEU A 10 16.24 3.63 14.01
N ILE A 11 16.77 2.47 14.36
CA ILE A 11 16.46 1.21 13.67
C ILE A 11 15.11 0.67 14.15
N PRO A 12 14.30 0.06 13.26
CA PRO A 12 13.01 -0.53 13.65
C PRO A 12 13.12 -1.45 14.87
N VAL A 13 12.17 -1.30 15.80
CA VAL A 13 12.03 -2.17 16.97
C VAL A 13 11.95 -3.63 16.53
N GLY A 14 12.57 -4.53 17.30
CA GLY A 14 12.65 -5.96 16.97
C GLY A 14 13.88 -6.35 16.15
N LEU A 15 14.72 -5.37 15.79
CA LEU A 15 16.06 -5.58 15.25
C LEU A 15 17.13 -5.21 16.27
N ILE A 16 18.20 -6.00 16.33
CA ILE A 16 19.42 -5.70 17.09
C ILE A 16 20.48 -5.25 16.10
N VAL A 17 21.04 -4.06 16.32
CA VAL A 17 22.17 -3.54 15.55
C VAL A 17 23.45 -4.21 16.02
N GLU A 18 24.18 -4.81 15.08
CA GLU A 18 25.45 -5.48 15.33
C GLU A 18 26.63 -4.53 15.03
N ARG A 19 26.55 -3.80 13.93
CA ARG A 19 27.54 -2.78 13.52
C ARG A 19 26.93 -1.76 12.57
N SER A 20 27.60 -0.62 12.45
CA SER A 20 27.30 0.39 11.45
C SER A 20 28.58 0.84 10.76
N ASP A 21 28.52 0.96 9.45
CA ASP A 21 29.62 1.38 8.59
C ASP A 21 29.12 2.50 7.66
N GLU A 22 30.05 3.25 7.07
CA GLU A 22 29.75 4.20 6.00
C GLU A 22 30.51 3.78 4.74
N ASP A 23 29.82 3.69 3.61
CA ASP A 23 30.39 3.32 2.32
C ASP A 23 29.74 4.15 1.21
N ASN A 24 30.55 4.85 0.43
CA ASN A 24 30.11 5.66 -0.72
C ASN A 24 28.92 6.61 -0.40
N GLY A 25 28.95 7.26 0.77
CA GLY A 25 27.86 8.15 1.21
C GLY A 25 26.55 7.42 1.52
N VAL A 26 26.64 6.16 1.93
CA VAL A 26 25.52 5.35 2.43
C VAL A 26 25.88 4.82 3.81
N ILE A 27 25.01 5.06 4.78
CA ILE A 27 25.10 4.46 6.10
C ILE A 27 24.59 3.02 5.99
N ILE A 28 25.46 2.06 6.26
CA ILE A 28 25.16 0.64 6.24
C ILE A 28 25.01 0.17 7.68
N VAL A 29 23.85 -0.40 8.01
CA VAL A 29 23.58 -0.93 9.33
C VAL A 29 23.41 -2.44 9.25
N SER A 30 24.33 -3.18 9.84
CA SER A 30 24.20 -4.64 9.95
C SER A 30 23.34 -4.94 11.18
N ALA A 31 22.27 -5.69 10.97
CA ALA A 31 21.33 -6.01 12.05
C ALA A 31 20.76 -7.42 11.90
N ARG A 32 20.26 -7.97 13.00
CA ARG A 32 19.54 -9.25 13.03
C ARG A 32 18.22 -9.09 13.76
N ALA A 33 17.34 -10.08 13.64
CA ALA A 33 16.17 -10.15 14.50
C ALA A 33 16.57 -10.30 15.98
N ALA A 34 15.83 -9.63 16.86
CA ALA A 34 16.02 -9.73 18.30
C ALA A 34 15.58 -11.09 18.86
N ALA A 35 14.48 -11.64 18.34
CA ALA A 35 13.97 -12.92 18.78
C ALA A 35 14.83 -14.07 18.26
N ASP A 36 15.09 -15.07 19.09
CA ASP A 36 15.94 -16.20 18.72
C ASP A 36 15.20 -17.33 18.00
N GLN A 37 13.87 -17.37 18.12
CA GLN A 37 12.99 -18.36 17.52
C GLN A 37 11.97 -17.73 16.56
N ARG A 38 11.48 -18.55 15.61
CA ARG A 38 10.40 -18.20 14.70
C ARG A 38 9.41 -19.34 14.54
N SER A 39 8.15 -19.00 14.30
CA SER A 39 7.12 -19.98 13.98
C SER A 39 7.16 -20.35 12.50
N CYS A 40 7.00 -21.65 12.23
CA CYS A 40 6.80 -22.16 10.88
C CYS A 40 5.50 -21.59 10.29
N PRO A 41 5.51 -21.00 9.08
CA PRO A 41 4.32 -20.37 8.53
C PRO A 41 3.21 -21.35 8.10
N LEU A 42 3.44 -22.66 8.18
CA LEU A 42 2.43 -23.68 7.85
C LEU A 42 1.81 -24.33 9.08
N CYS A 43 2.63 -24.81 10.01
CA CYS A 43 2.15 -25.53 11.20
C CYS A 43 2.25 -24.70 12.50
N ASN A 44 2.75 -23.48 12.43
CA ASN A 44 2.99 -22.57 13.55
C ASN A 44 3.97 -23.08 14.63
N GLN A 45 4.61 -24.24 14.43
CA GLN A 45 5.63 -24.78 15.32
C GLN A 45 6.80 -23.81 15.46
N MET A 46 7.16 -23.47 16.70
CA MET A 46 8.34 -22.67 16.99
C MET A 46 9.63 -23.47 16.73
N SER A 47 10.63 -22.80 16.18
CA SER A 47 11.96 -23.37 15.93
C SER A 47 13.04 -22.31 16.14
N ASP A 48 14.13 -22.70 16.82
CA ASP A 48 15.43 -22.01 16.87
C ASP A 48 16.47 -22.68 15.97
N ARG A 49 16.20 -23.88 15.46
CA ARG A 49 17.17 -24.67 14.71
C ARG A 49 17.46 -24.05 13.35
N VAL A 50 18.62 -23.41 13.23
CA VAL A 50 19.06 -22.73 12.01
C VAL A 50 19.69 -23.72 11.02
N HIS A 51 19.14 -23.79 9.82
CA HIS A 51 19.74 -24.49 8.68
C HIS A 51 20.85 -23.68 8.00
N SER A 52 20.57 -22.40 7.71
CA SER A 52 21.54 -21.49 7.09
C SER A 52 21.20 -20.04 7.35
N ARG A 53 22.15 -19.14 7.09
CA ARG A 53 21.98 -17.68 7.18
C ARG A 53 22.25 -17.04 5.83
N TYR A 54 21.61 -15.91 5.55
CA TYR A 54 21.88 -15.10 4.38
C TYR A 54 21.60 -13.62 4.68
N VAL A 55 22.22 -12.72 3.91
CA VAL A 55 22.03 -11.29 4.09
C VAL A 55 20.92 -10.79 3.16
N ARG A 56 19.96 -10.04 3.72
CA ARG A 56 18.99 -9.25 2.96
C ARG A 56 19.38 -7.78 3.01
N ILE A 57 19.44 -7.15 1.85
CA ILE A 57 19.63 -5.71 1.74
C ILE A 57 18.27 -5.02 1.67
N VAL A 58 18.03 -4.11 2.61
CA VAL A 58 16.76 -3.39 2.76
C VAL A 58 17.03 -1.90 2.92
N ALA A 59 16.41 -1.07 2.08
CA ALA A 59 16.49 0.38 2.25
C ALA A 59 15.62 0.85 3.41
N ASP A 60 16.07 1.87 4.12
CA ASP A 60 15.37 2.45 5.26
C ASP A 60 15.33 3.99 5.19
N LEU A 61 14.70 4.62 6.16
CA LEU A 61 14.62 6.08 6.25
C LEU A 61 16.03 6.69 6.29
N PRO A 62 16.27 7.77 5.52
CA PRO A 62 17.55 8.46 5.53
C PRO A 62 17.84 9.07 6.90
N CYS A 63 19.11 9.24 7.22
CA CYS A 63 19.58 9.82 8.47
C CYS A 63 20.64 10.87 8.18
N GLY A 64 20.47 12.08 8.72
CA GLY A 64 21.46 13.16 8.56
C GLY A 64 21.71 13.59 7.12
N GLY A 65 20.71 13.44 6.23
CA GLY A 65 20.90 13.71 4.80
C GLY A 65 21.60 12.59 4.03
N THR A 66 21.80 11.43 4.65
CA THR A 66 22.49 10.27 4.07
C THR A 66 21.53 9.10 3.90
N LYS A 67 21.71 8.32 2.82
CA LYS A 67 20.93 7.09 2.60
C LYS A 67 21.25 6.09 3.71
N VAL A 68 20.24 5.35 4.17
CA VAL A 68 20.42 4.25 5.13
C VAL A 68 20.03 2.94 4.49
N GLN A 69 20.91 1.95 4.62
CA GLN A 69 20.71 0.59 4.14
C GLN A 69 20.90 -0.40 5.28
N LEU A 70 19.89 -1.23 5.54
CA LEU A 70 19.98 -2.34 6.48
C LEU A 70 20.50 -3.58 5.76
N ARG A 71 21.58 -4.16 6.28
CA ARG A 71 22.07 -5.50 5.95
C ARG A 71 21.55 -6.45 7.02
N LEU A 72 20.39 -7.06 6.76
CA LEU A 72 19.72 -7.93 7.70
C LEU A 72 20.24 -9.36 7.57
N THR A 73 20.81 -9.89 8.65
CA THR A 73 21.13 -11.32 8.76
C THR A 73 19.84 -12.10 8.98
N ALA A 74 19.34 -12.74 7.92
CA ALA A 74 18.13 -13.55 7.93
C ALA A 74 18.47 -15.03 8.06
N ARG A 75 17.72 -15.75 8.88
CA ARG A 75 17.88 -17.20 9.07
C ARG A 75 16.93 -18.01 8.20
N ARG A 76 17.35 -19.21 7.81
CA ARG A 76 16.48 -20.30 7.39
C ARG A 76 16.41 -21.29 8.54
N PHE A 77 15.21 -21.57 9.05
CA PHE A 77 14.96 -22.47 10.16
C PHE A 77 14.53 -23.85 9.66
N ILE A 78 14.82 -24.89 10.44
CA ILE A 78 14.31 -26.24 10.25
C ILE A 78 13.03 -26.39 11.07
N CYS A 79 11.92 -26.74 10.41
CA CYS A 79 10.69 -27.11 11.10
C CYS A 79 10.81 -28.56 11.57
N GLU A 80 10.69 -28.78 12.88
CA GLU A 80 10.86 -30.09 13.51
C GLU A 80 9.55 -30.87 13.65
N MET A 81 8.42 -30.26 13.27
CA MET A 81 7.13 -30.94 13.20
C MET A 81 7.15 -32.03 12.11
N THR A 82 7.09 -33.29 12.51
CA THR A 82 7.18 -34.47 11.63
C THR A 82 6.18 -34.46 10.48
N LEU A 83 4.94 -34.04 10.75
CA LEU A 83 3.86 -34.00 9.76
C LEU A 83 3.84 -32.71 8.91
N CYS A 84 4.76 -31.77 9.15
CA CYS A 84 4.80 -30.54 8.38
C CYS A 84 5.50 -30.76 7.03
N ARG A 85 4.77 -30.53 5.93
CA ARG A 85 5.34 -30.55 4.57
C ARG A 85 6.46 -29.52 4.35
N ARG A 86 6.55 -28.48 5.19
CA ARG A 86 7.60 -27.46 5.11
C ARG A 86 8.71 -27.78 6.10
N ARG A 87 9.77 -28.43 5.62
CA ARG A 87 10.96 -28.73 6.45
C ARG A 87 11.86 -27.54 6.71
N ILE A 88 11.98 -26.59 5.77
CA ILE A 88 12.81 -25.39 5.93
C ILE A 88 11.95 -24.15 5.67
N PHE A 89 11.96 -23.19 6.58
CA PHE A 89 11.26 -21.92 6.39
C PHE A 89 12.17 -20.71 6.61
N VAL A 90 11.83 -19.61 5.97
CA VAL A 90 12.61 -18.37 6.01
C VAL A 90 12.12 -17.51 7.16
N GLU A 91 13.06 -16.89 7.87
CA GLU A 91 12.79 -15.90 8.89
C GLU A 91 11.96 -14.73 8.34
N ARG A 92 10.84 -14.44 9.00
CA ARG A 92 10.01 -13.27 8.75
C ARG A 92 10.26 -12.23 9.84
N PHE A 93 10.43 -10.98 9.41
CA PHE A 93 10.68 -9.85 10.32
C PHE A 93 9.38 -9.14 10.73
N GLY A 94 8.23 -9.53 10.18
CA GLY A 94 6.93 -8.91 10.46
C GLY A 94 6.59 -7.76 9.51
N GLU A 95 5.28 -7.60 9.25
CA GLU A 95 4.75 -6.62 8.29
C GLU A 95 5.01 -5.16 8.69
N LEU A 96 5.18 -4.88 9.98
CA LEU A 96 5.47 -3.54 10.49
C LEU A 96 6.96 -3.17 10.45
N ILE A 97 7.85 -4.15 10.22
CA ILE A 97 9.30 -3.93 10.22
C ILE A 97 9.83 -4.05 8.78
N VAL A 98 9.83 -5.28 8.25
CA VAL A 98 10.21 -5.57 6.87
C VAL A 98 9.24 -6.61 6.31
N PRO A 99 8.24 -6.18 5.52
CA PRO A 99 7.27 -7.06 4.88
C PRO A 99 7.94 -8.19 4.09
N GLU A 100 7.22 -9.30 3.93
CA GLU A 100 7.74 -10.45 3.19
C GLU A 100 8.17 -10.05 1.77
N ARG A 101 9.37 -10.47 1.35
CA ARG A 101 10.00 -10.12 0.05
C ARG A 101 10.23 -8.63 -0.21
N SER A 102 9.90 -7.73 0.71
CA SER A 102 10.18 -6.30 0.55
C SER A 102 11.68 -6.01 0.57
N ARG A 103 12.09 -5.02 -0.23
CA ARG A 103 13.43 -4.43 -0.23
C ARG A 103 13.47 -3.08 0.50
N ARG A 104 12.39 -2.75 1.23
CA ARG A 104 12.24 -1.55 2.05
C ARG A 104 11.62 -1.91 3.39
N THR A 105 11.95 -1.14 4.43
CA THR A 105 11.22 -1.19 5.70
C THR A 105 9.77 -0.73 5.51
N ALA A 106 8.86 -1.19 6.36
CA ALA A 106 7.44 -0.83 6.29
C ALA A 106 7.22 0.68 6.46
N ARG A 107 8.00 1.30 7.36
CA ARG A 107 8.00 2.76 7.57
C ARG A 107 8.44 3.52 6.32
N LEU A 108 9.47 3.05 5.62
CA LEU A 108 9.90 3.64 4.35
C LEU A 108 8.83 3.47 3.27
N ASP A 109 8.21 2.29 3.18
CA ASP A 109 7.14 2.03 2.20
C ASP A 109 5.92 2.94 2.43
N THR A 110 5.66 3.34 3.68
CA THR A 110 4.61 4.30 4.03
C THR A 110 4.92 5.71 3.53
N ILE A 111 6.17 6.19 3.69
CA ILE A 111 6.59 7.46 3.10
C ILE A 111 6.49 7.44 1.57
N VAL A 112 6.96 6.36 0.94
CA VAL A 112 6.85 6.18 -0.53
C VAL A 112 5.39 6.22 -0.97
N HIS A 113 4.50 5.56 -0.24
CA HIS A 113 3.06 5.60 -0.54
C HIS A 113 2.50 7.03 -0.48
N HIS A 114 2.80 7.79 0.59
CA HIS A 114 2.31 9.17 0.73
C HIS A 114 2.89 10.11 -0.33
N LEU A 115 4.17 9.97 -0.69
CA LEU A 115 4.76 10.72 -1.80
C LEU A 115 4.02 10.42 -3.12
N GLY A 116 3.74 9.15 -3.40
CA GLY A 116 3.01 8.74 -4.60
C GLY A 116 1.58 9.26 -4.62
N LEU A 117 0.91 9.30 -3.46
CA LEU A 117 -0.45 9.81 -3.33
C LEU A 117 -0.52 11.32 -3.55
N ALA A 118 0.41 12.08 -2.96
CA ALA A 118 0.40 13.54 -3.00
C ALA A 118 0.90 14.12 -4.33
N LEU A 119 1.93 13.51 -4.92
CA LEU A 119 2.66 14.09 -6.06
C LEU A 119 2.52 13.27 -7.35
N GLY A 120 1.82 12.13 -7.29
CA GLY A 120 1.73 11.18 -8.39
C GLY A 120 3.04 10.42 -8.62
N GLY A 121 3.32 10.06 -9.88
CA GLY A 121 4.45 9.19 -10.21
C GLY A 121 5.80 9.92 -10.39
N ARG A 122 5.97 10.62 -11.51
CA ARG A 122 7.25 11.26 -11.87
C ARG A 122 7.68 12.38 -10.91
N PRO A 123 6.80 13.32 -10.49
CA PRO A 123 7.19 14.36 -9.54
C PRO A 123 7.60 13.78 -8.18
N ALA A 124 6.86 12.77 -7.68
CA ALA A 124 7.25 12.06 -6.47
C ALA A 124 8.62 11.40 -6.58
N ALA A 125 8.94 10.76 -7.72
CA ALA A 125 10.25 10.13 -7.93
C ALA A 125 11.39 11.16 -7.88
N ALA A 126 11.19 12.34 -8.48
CA ALA A 126 12.15 13.42 -8.47
C ALA A 126 12.40 13.95 -7.05
N ILE A 127 11.33 14.17 -6.27
CA ILE A 127 11.42 14.59 -4.87
C ILE A 127 12.05 13.50 -4.00
N ALA A 128 11.66 12.24 -4.17
CA ALA A 128 12.20 11.12 -3.40
C ALA A 128 13.73 10.97 -3.59
N LYS A 129 14.25 11.23 -4.79
CA LYS A 129 15.69 11.29 -5.05
C LYS A 129 16.40 12.38 -4.22
N ARG A 130 15.78 13.57 -4.08
CA ARG A 130 16.30 14.67 -3.25
C ARG A 130 16.22 14.38 -1.76
N LEU A 131 15.26 13.55 -1.35
CA LEU A 131 15.10 13.07 0.03
C LEU A 131 15.94 11.82 0.34
N MET A 132 16.91 11.45 -0.50
CA MET A 132 17.75 10.26 -0.31
C MET A 132 16.97 8.93 -0.27
N ILE A 133 15.77 8.89 -0.85
CA ILE A 133 14.91 7.70 -0.98
C ILE A 133 14.70 7.44 -2.48
N PRO A 134 15.72 6.98 -3.24
CA PRO A 134 15.57 6.77 -4.66
C PRO A 134 14.54 5.66 -4.95
N VAL A 135 13.39 6.02 -5.51
CA VAL A 135 12.34 5.11 -5.97
C VAL A 135 11.87 5.50 -7.37
N SER A 136 11.55 4.51 -8.20
CA SER A 136 11.05 4.76 -9.55
C SER A 136 9.58 5.21 -9.55
N ASN A 137 9.19 5.92 -10.61
CA ASN A 137 7.79 6.23 -10.92
C ASN A 137 6.87 5.01 -10.74
N ASP A 138 7.24 3.87 -11.32
CA ASP A 138 6.42 2.66 -11.28
C ASP A 138 6.33 2.08 -9.87
N THR A 139 7.38 2.25 -9.06
CA THR A 139 7.38 1.81 -7.66
C THR A 139 6.42 2.65 -6.83
N LEU A 140 6.35 3.96 -7.08
CA LEU A 140 5.40 4.86 -6.45
C LEU A 140 3.96 4.52 -6.83
N ILE A 141 3.68 4.35 -8.13
CA ILE A 141 2.35 3.92 -8.61
C ILE A 141 1.96 2.57 -8.01
N ARG A 142 2.89 1.61 -7.95
CA ARG A 142 2.65 0.31 -7.28
C ARG A 142 2.42 0.47 -5.78
N ALA A 143 3.11 1.38 -5.09
CA ALA A 143 2.90 1.63 -3.67
C ALA A 143 1.52 2.25 -3.38
N VAL A 144 1.04 3.15 -4.24
CA VAL A 144 -0.32 3.71 -4.16
C VAL A 144 -1.34 2.59 -4.38
N ARG A 145 -1.21 1.84 -5.49
CA ARG A 145 -2.15 0.77 -5.84
C ARG A 145 -2.24 -0.34 -4.79
N ARG A 146 -1.11 -0.75 -4.19
CA ARG A 146 -1.10 -1.82 -3.17
C ARG A 146 -1.91 -1.48 -1.91
N LYS A 147 -2.05 -0.20 -1.58
CA LYS A 147 -2.85 0.25 -0.43
C LYS A 147 -4.22 0.81 -0.86
N SER A 148 -4.54 0.77 -2.16
CA SER A 148 -5.86 1.14 -2.65
C SER A 148 -6.85 0.08 -2.20
N MET A 149 -7.74 0.44 -1.29
CA MET A 149 -8.88 -0.39 -0.93
C MET A 149 -10.05 -0.01 -1.83
N VAL A 150 -10.80 -1.00 -2.30
CA VAL A 150 -12.11 -0.76 -2.88
C VAL A 150 -13.07 -0.60 -1.70
N PRO A 151 -13.78 0.52 -1.57
CA PRO A 151 -14.89 0.66 -0.66
C PRO A 151 -15.85 -0.54 -0.77
N ASP A 152 -16.14 -1.21 0.34
CA ASP A 152 -17.10 -2.33 0.41
C ASP A 152 -18.28 -2.03 1.34
N ASP A 153 -18.45 -0.77 1.69
CA ASP A 153 -19.56 -0.36 2.52
C ASP A 153 -20.85 -0.33 1.71
N ALA A 154 -21.97 -0.66 2.36
CA ALA A 154 -23.30 -0.47 1.80
C ALA A 154 -23.50 0.98 1.34
N LEU A 155 -24.01 1.15 0.12
CA LEU A 155 -24.21 2.44 -0.51
C LEU A 155 -25.69 2.81 -0.43
N ASN A 156 -26.06 3.75 0.43
CA ASN A 156 -27.45 4.20 0.53
C ASN A 156 -27.76 5.35 -0.45
N ALA A 157 -26.88 6.35 -0.52
CA ALA A 157 -27.03 7.52 -1.38
C ALA A 157 -25.79 7.76 -2.24
N VAL A 158 -25.95 7.79 -3.56
CA VAL A 158 -24.84 7.97 -4.52
C VAL A 158 -25.03 9.18 -5.43
N GLY A 159 -23.92 9.84 -5.74
CA GLY A 159 -23.78 10.90 -6.72
C GLY A 159 -23.14 10.35 -7.98
N ILE A 160 -23.70 10.68 -9.14
CA ILE A 160 -23.21 10.26 -10.45
C ILE A 160 -22.84 11.51 -11.25
N ASP A 161 -21.62 11.53 -11.77
CA ASP A 161 -21.09 12.66 -12.54
C ASP A 161 -20.16 12.18 -13.66
N ASP A 162 -19.89 13.04 -14.64
CA ASP A 162 -18.99 12.75 -15.75
C ASP A 162 -17.53 12.93 -15.32
N TRP A 163 -16.71 11.92 -15.62
CA TRP A 163 -15.28 11.93 -15.33
C TRP A 163 -14.43 11.98 -16.59
N ALA A 164 -13.62 13.01 -16.75
CA ALA A 164 -12.65 13.10 -17.84
C ALA A 164 -11.34 12.35 -17.47
N PHE A 165 -11.15 11.13 -17.99
CA PHE A 165 -9.85 10.43 -17.89
C PHE A 165 -8.72 11.19 -18.58
N ARG A 166 -9.05 11.80 -19.72
CA ARG A 166 -8.21 12.74 -20.45
C ARG A 166 -9.16 13.78 -21.03
N ARG A 167 -9.02 15.04 -20.58
CA ARG A 167 -9.85 16.16 -21.03
C ARG A 167 -9.98 16.16 -22.55
N ASN A 168 -11.20 16.27 -23.06
CA ASN A 168 -11.54 16.26 -24.50
C ASN A 168 -11.22 14.97 -25.28
N HIS A 169 -10.93 13.85 -24.61
CA HIS A 169 -10.62 12.60 -25.30
C HIS A 169 -11.46 11.43 -24.81
N ARG A 170 -11.45 11.18 -23.50
CA ARG A 170 -12.10 10.00 -22.92
C ARG A 170 -12.81 10.38 -21.63
N TYR A 171 -14.11 10.17 -21.65
CA TYR A 171 -15.02 10.41 -20.53
C TYR A 171 -15.56 9.08 -20.02
N GLY A 172 -15.68 8.96 -18.71
CA GLY A 172 -16.38 7.90 -18.01
C GLY A 172 -17.37 8.49 -17.02
N THR A 173 -17.86 7.67 -16.11
CA THR A 173 -18.77 8.10 -15.05
C THR A 173 -18.11 7.87 -13.70
N VAL A 174 -18.06 8.90 -12.84
CA VAL A 174 -17.66 8.73 -11.44
C VAL A 174 -18.90 8.53 -10.59
N VAL A 175 -18.83 7.53 -9.71
CA VAL A 175 -19.83 7.27 -8.67
C VAL A 175 -19.23 7.62 -7.33
N CYS A 176 -19.88 8.53 -6.62
CA CYS A 176 -19.50 8.99 -5.30
C CYS A 176 -20.54 8.57 -4.27
N ASP A 177 -20.10 8.11 -3.11
CA ASP A 177 -20.93 7.97 -1.92
C ASP A 177 -21.18 9.37 -1.34
N LEU A 178 -22.43 9.81 -1.30
CA LEU A 178 -22.80 11.16 -0.87
C LEU A 178 -22.75 11.32 0.65
N GLU A 179 -22.94 10.24 1.38
CA GLU A 179 -22.91 10.24 2.85
C GLU A 179 -21.46 10.32 3.33
N LYS A 180 -20.60 9.46 2.79
CA LYS A 180 -19.17 9.40 3.17
C LYS A 180 -18.28 10.34 2.36
N ARG A 181 -18.84 11.06 1.39
CA ARG A 181 -18.15 12.04 0.51
C ARG A 181 -16.89 11.48 -0.14
N ARG A 182 -16.98 10.27 -0.69
CA ARG A 182 -15.83 9.56 -1.28
C ARG A 182 -16.18 8.92 -2.62
N ILE A 183 -15.19 8.76 -3.47
CA ILE A 183 -15.36 8.03 -4.73
C ILE A 183 -15.47 6.54 -4.43
N VAL A 184 -16.50 5.91 -4.98
CA VAL A 184 -16.78 4.48 -4.87
C VAL A 184 -16.27 3.75 -6.10
N LYS A 185 -16.64 4.27 -7.28
CA LYS A 185 -16.37 3.61 -8.55
C LYS A 185 -16.11 4.61 -9.65
N LEU A 186 -15.24 4.23 -10.56
CA LEU A 186 -15.08 4.89 -11.85
C LEU A 186 -15.46 3.91 -12.94
N LEU A 187 -16.54 4.22 -13.66
CA LEU A 187 -17.06 3.44 -14.78
C LEU A 187 -16.32 3.83 -16.06
N PRO A 188 -16.11 2.87 -17.00
CA PRO A 188 -15.25 3.07 -18.16
C PRO A 188 -15.78 4.09 -19.18
N ASP A 189 -17.09 4.32 -19.18
CA ASP A 189 -17.81 5.13 -20.15
C ASP A 189 -18.96 5.92 -19.49
N ARG A 190 -19.67 6.70 -20.31
CA ARG A 190 -20.86 7.49 -19.95
C ARG A 190 -22.17 6.79 -20.34
N GLU A 191 -22.10 5.50 -20.65
CA GLU A 191 -23.25 4.78 -21.19
C GLU A 191 -24.25 4.44 -20.10
N ILE A 192 -25.51 4.58 -20.50
CA ILE A 192 -26.69 4.29 -19.68
C ILE A 192 -26.67 2.84 -19.19
N ALA A 193 -26.30 1.92 -20.08
CA ALA A 193 -26.24 0.50 -19.81
C ALA A 193 -25.22 0.19 -18.72
N THR A 194 -24.04 0.81 -18.77
CA THR A 194 -22.97 0.64 -17.79
C THR A 194 -23.38 1.14 -16.40
N VAL A 195 -24.00 2.32 -16.32
CA VAL A 195 -24.51 2.88 -15.06
C VAL A 195 -25.67 2.04 -14.52
N SER A 196 -26.58 1.60 -15.37
CA SER A 196 -27.73 0.78 -14.96
C SER A 196 -27.29 -0.58 -14.43
N THR A 197 -26.30 -1.21 -15.06
CA THR A 197 -25.70 -2.47 -14.60
C THR A 197 -25.07 -2.30 -13.22
N PHE A 198 -24.33 -1.20 -13.00
CA PHE A 198 -23.77 -0.88 -11.68
C PHE A 198 -24.88 -0.71 -10.62
N LEU A 199 -25.93 0.06 -10.92
CA LEU A 199 -27.04 0.28 -9.97
C LEU A 199 -27.84 -1.00 -9.66
N ALA A 200 -27.92 -1.93 -10.62
CA ALA A 200 -28.58 -3.23 -10.44
C ALA A 200 -27.76 -4.17 -9.54
N GLN A 201 -26.43 -4.07 -9.56
CA GLN A 201 -25.54 -4.82 -8.67
C GLN A 201 -25.56 -4.29 -7.22
N HIS A 202 -26.08 -3.08 -7.01
CA HIS A 202 -26.21 -2.42 -5.72
C HIS A 202 -27.69 -2.14 -5.39
N PRO A 203 -28.48 -3.18 -5.05
CA PRO A 203 -29.90 -3.04 -4.71
C PRO A 203 -30.15 -2.10 -3.51
N GLU A 204 -29.18 -2.00 -2.60
CA GLU A 204 -29.21 -1.18 -1.37
C GLU A 204 -29.23 0.33 -1.60
N ILE A 205 -28.87 0.81 -2.81
CA ILE A 205 -28.90 2.23 -3.15
C ILE A 205 -30.34 2.73 -3.23
N ALA A 206 -30.75 3.57 -2.29
CA ALA A 206 -32.09 4.17 -2.25
C ALA A 206 -32.17 5.57 -2.89
N ILE A 207 -31.04 6.28 -2.95
CA ILE A 207 -30.99 7.67 -3.44
C ILE A 207 -29.89 7.81 -4.50
N VAL A 208 -30.26 8.43 -5.63
CA VAL A 208 -29.31 8.78 -6.69
C VAL A 208 -29.42 10.27 -6.99
N SER A 209 -28.29 10.97 -6.91
CA SER A 209 -28.12 12.35 -7.36
C SER A 209 -27.28 12.36 -8.64
N ARG A 210 -27.64 13.17 -9.63
CA ARG A 210 -26.88 13.31 -10.88
C ARG A 210 -26.83 14.76 -11.32
N ASP A 211 -25.66 15.25 -11.66
CA ASP A 211 -25.50 16.61 -12.23
C ASP A 211 -25.93 16.62 -13.71
N ARG A 212 -26.65 17.66 -14.12
CA ARG A 212 -27.24 17.80 -15.47
C ARG A 212 -26.48 18.84 -16.28
N GLY A 213 -25.45 18.41 -17.00
CA GLY A 213 -24.75 19.21 -18.01
C GLY A 213 -24.91 18.67 -19.43
N GLY A 214 -26.06 18.95 -20.08
CA GLY A 214 -26.21 18.89 -21.54
C GLY A 214 -26.68 17.56 -22.15
N VAL A 215 -27.97 17.54 -22.53
CA VAL A 215 -28.71 16.73 -23.55
C VAL A 215 -29.98 16.11 -22.91
N PRO A 216 -31.18 16.38 -23.48
CA PRO A 216 -32.45 16.03 -22.85
C PRO A 216 -32.82 14.55 -23.06
N THR A 217 -33.68 14.06 -22.18
CA THR A 217 -34.35 12.74 -22.17
C THR A 217 -33.52 11.54 -21.69
N MET A 218 -33.48 11.38 -20.37
CA MET A 218 -33.39 10.06 -19.71
C MET A 218 -34.37 10.02 -18.54
N ASN A 219 -35.65 10.25 -18.84
CA ASN A 219 -36.71 9.70 -18.01
C ASN A 219 -36.67 8.19 -18.24
N ARG A 220 -36.58 7.41 -17.16
CA ARG A 220 -36.44 5.95 -17.12
C ARG A 220 -35.00 5.44 -17.08
N TYR A 221 -34.28 5.77 -16.02
CA TYR A 221 -33.75 4.62 -15.29
C TYR A 221 -34.98 3.83 -14.81
N ASN A 222 -34.99 2.51 -14.94
CA ASN A 222 -35.99 1.65 -14.30
C ASN A 222 -35.74 1.63 -12.77
N ILE A 223 -35.73 2.83 -12.19
CA ILE A 223 -35.75 3.17 -10.79
C ILE A 223 -37.23 3.16 -10.43
N ALA A 224 -37.85 1.98 -10.34
CA ALA A 224 -39.27 1.93 -10.02
C ALA A 224 -39.57 2.41 -8.59
N GLU A 225 -38.56 2.54 -7.71
CA GLU A 225 -38.77 2.93 -6.30
C GLU A 225 -37.70 3.88 -5.69
N ARG A 226 -36.66 4.30 -6.42
CA ARG A 226 -35.55 5.10 -5.83
C ARG A 226 -35.78 6.60 -6.03
N ARG A 227 -35.50 7.39 -4.99
CA ARG A 227 -35.68 8.85 -5.04
C ARG A 227 -34.52 9.46 -5.84
N THR A 228 -34.83 9.95 -7.04
CA THR A 228 -33.89 10.75 -7.83
C THR A 228 -33.99 12.20 -7.37
N ILE A 229 -32.93 12.72 -6.76
CA ILE A 229 -32.86 14.15 -6.41
C ILE A 229 -32.03 14.82 -7.50
N ALA A 230 -32.69 15.53 -8.41
CA ALA A 230 -32.03 16.46 -9.31
C ALA A 230 -31.76 17.76 -8.53
N ARG A 231 -30.52 18.26 -8.60
CA ARG A 231 -30.21 19.65 -8.26
C ARG A 231 -30.10 20.46 -9.54
#